data_AF-A0AAU4AQE8-F1
#
_entry.id   AF-A0AAU4AQE8-F1
#
_cell.length_a   1.000
_cell.length_b   1.000
_cell.length_c   1.000
_cell.angle_alpha   90.00
_cell.angle_beta   90.00
_cell.angle_gamma   90.00
#
_symmetry.space_group_name_H-M   'P 1'
#
loop_
_entity.id
_entity.type
_entity.pdbx_description
1 polymer ?
#
loop_
_entity_poly.entity_id
_entity_poly.type
_entity_poly.pdbx_seq_one_letter_code
_entity_poly.pdbx_strand_id
1 'polypeptide(L)'
;MAREIDAWQARLAEEAKATGVDALMDALPISEFFRVELGLFFLTRFLPGQPASVLRKVLDGYLSAGAGRATQLRNLRRRMGPTARSGQWRIRLNEYCQVPEHLRLFELDSLTARRVVPGSVFRARGSAVLPEREQVYQDALDDAVAYQSKVMRSPAPAGSQVWFTRKDQSVATLRVPDWIEDGGEPAALHVREQRTRRPFPPVTGEGLYGDRCIS
;
A
#
# COMPACT_ATOMS: atom_id res chain seq x y z
N MET A 1 12.00 -10.10 2.50
CA MET A 1 11.97 -8.69 2.96
C MET A 1 10.53 -8.20 2.99
N ALA A 2 10.01 -7.86 4.18
CA ALA A 2 8.70 -7.22 4.32
C ALA A 2 8.94 -5.71 4.46
N ARG A 3 8.16 -4.88 3.77
CA ARG A 3 8.25 -3.42 3.95
C ARG A 3 7.39 -3.02 5.15
N GLU A 4 7.88 -2.08 5.96
CA GLU A 4 7.07 -1.48 7.00
C GLU A 4 6.12 -0.48 6.35
N ILE A 5 4.85 -0.87 6.20
CA ILE A 5 3.83 -0.06 5.53
C ILE A 5 2.99 0.75 6.52
N ASP A 6 3.14 0.49 7.82
CA ASP A 6 2.30 1.04 8.89
C ASP A 6 3.05 2.00 9.84
N ALA A 7 4.37 2.11 9.74
CA ALA A 7 5.18 2.99 10.60
C ALA A 7 4.67 4.44 10.56
N TRP A 8 4.28 4.90 9.37
CA TRP A 8 3.90 6.30 9.13
C TRP A 8 2.64 6.73 9.88
N GLN A 9 1.75 5.80 10.22
CA GLN A 9 0.52 6.08 10.95
C GLN A 9 0.64 5.73 12.43
N ALA A 10 1.79 5.23 12.90
CA ALA A 10 1.96 4.79 14.28
C ALA A 10 1.69 5.92 15.28
N ARG A 11 2.24 7.11 15.01
CA ARG A 11 2.01 8.30 15.85
C ARG A 11 0.52 8.67 15.94
N LEU A 12 -0.16 8.70 14.79
CA LEU A 12 -1.60 9.00 14.74
C LEU A 12 -2.44 7.93 15.45
N ALA A 13 -2.05 6.66 15.35
CA ALA A 13 -2.74 5.56 16.00
C ALA A 13 -2.58 5.61 17.53
N GLU A 14 -1.39 5.96 18.03
CA GLU A 14 -1.16 6.15 19.46
C GLU A 14 -1.92 7.38 19.99
N GLU A 15 -1.95 8.48 19.25
CA GLU A 15 -2.73 9.67 19.62
C GLU A 15 -4.25 9.38 19.62
N ALA A 16 -4.74 8.61 18.64
CA ALA A 16 -6.15 8.19 18.57
C ALA A 16 -6.56 7.33 19.78
N LYS A 17 -5.67 6.44 20.23
CA LYS A 17 -5.89 5.63 21.45
C LYS A 17 -5.82 6.49 22.71
N ALA A 18 -4.83 7.38 22.81
CA ALA A 18 -4.65 8.25 23.98
C ALA A 18 -5.84 9.20 24.18
N THR A 19 -6.48 9.61 23.09
CA THR A 19 -7.68 10.47 23.11
C THR A 19 -9.00 9.67 23.20
N GLY A 20 -8.95 8.34 23.15
CA GLY A 20 -10.14 7.46 23.15
C GLY A 20 -11.00 7.55 21.88
N VAL A 21 -10.46 8.18 20.83
CA VAL A 21 -11.14 8.38 19.54
C VAL A 21 -11.25 7.07 18.77
N ASP A 22 -10.32 6.15 19.00
CA ASP A 22 -10.33 4.82 18.40
C ASP A 22 -11.63 4.04 18.67
N ALA A 23 -12.18 4.15 19.88
CA ALA A 23 -13.45 3.53 20.25
C ALA A 23 -14.63 4.08 19.43
N LEU A 24 -14.54 5.33 18.96
CA LEU A 24 -15.58 5.96 18.14
C LEU A 24 -15.45 5.59 16.65
N MET A 25 -14.35 4.95 16.25
CA MET A 25 -14.11 4.50 14.88
C MET A 25 -14.61 3.06 14.61
N ASP A 26 -15.37 2.44 15.52
CA ASP A 26 -15.79 1.02 15.54
C ASP A 26 -16.09 0.36 14.17
N ALA A 27 -16.69 1.10 13.23
CA ALA A 27 -16.97 0.62 11.88
C ALA A 27 -15.72 0.33 11.02
N LEU A 28 -14.56 0.89 11.36
CA LEU A 28 -13.34 0.85 10.56
C LEU A 28 -12.09 0.80 11.48
N PRO A 29 -11.25 -0.25 11.39
CA PRO A 29 -10.01 -0.30 12.16
C PRO A 29 -9.14 0.93 11.93
N ILE A 30 -8.50 1.46 12.97
CA ILE A 30 -7.67 2.68 12.94
C ILE A 30 -6.70 2.71 11.74
N SER A 31 -6.03 1.59 11.47
CA SER A 31 -5.09 1.47 10.36
C SER A 31 -5.76 1.58 8.99
N GLU A 32 -6.96 1.02 8.83
CA GLU A 32 -7.73 1.14 7.60
C GLU A 32 -8.33 2.55 7.48
N PHE A 33 -8.73 3.17 8.60
CA PHE A 33 -9.19 4.55 8.65
C PHE A 33 -8.15 5.51 8.08
N PHE A 34 -6.92 5.49 8.58
CA PHE A 34 -5.86 6.37 8.07
C PHE A 34 -5.43 6.02 6.64
N ARG A 35 -5.45 4.75 6.23
CA ARG A 35 -5.22 4.37 4.82
C ARG A 35 -6.30 4.92 3.90
N VAL A 36 -7.56 4.97 4.35
CA VAL A 36 -8.65 5.57 3.59
C VAL A 36 -8.46 7.07 3.47
N GLU A 37 -8.20 7.75 4.59
CA GLU A 37 -7.94 9.19 4.58
C GLU A 37 -6.73 9.56 3.73
N LEU A 38 -5.66 8.75 3.72
CA LEU A 38 -4.52 8.95 2.83
C LEU A 38 -4.91 8.89 1.34
N GLY A 39 -5.78 7.96 0.97
CA GLY A 39 -6.31 7.85 -0.40
C GLY A 39 -7.19 9.04 -0.79
N LEU A 40 -8.04 9.51 0.13
CA LEU A 40 -8.90 10.69 -0.06
C LEU A 40 -8.09 11.99 -0.10
N PHE A 41 -7.05 12.11 0.73
CA PHE A 41 -6.10 13.21 0.71
C PHE A 41 -5.40 13.31 -0.64
N PHE A 42 -4.92 12.18 -1.18
CA PHE A 42 -4.34 12.17 -2.52
C PHE A 42 -5.35 12.63 -3.58
N LEU A 43 -6.59 12.14 -3.56
CA LEU A 43 -7.62 12.53 -4.52
C LEU A 43 -7.92 14.03 -4.45
N THR A 44 -8.22 14.54 -3.27
CA THR A 44 -8.58 15.95 -3.08
C THR A 44 -7.42 16.90 -3.44
N ARG A 45 -6.18 16.51 -3.15
CA ARG A 45 -5.00 17.32 -3.44
C ARG A 45 -4.58 17.30 -4.91
N PHE A 46 -4.63 16.13 -5.55
CA PHE A 46 -4.02 15.94 -6.88
C PHE A 46 -5.03 15.77 -8.01
N LEU A 47 -6.26 15.38 -7.68
CA LEU A 47 -7.37 15.10 -8.61
C LEU A 47 -8.68 15.71 -8.09
N PRO A 48 -8.72 17.03 -7.81
CA PRO A 48 -9.87 17.68 -7.21
C PRO A 48 -11.13 17.51 -8.07
N GLY A 49 -12.26 17.28 -7.41
CA GLY A 49 -13.56 17.07 -8.07
C GLY A 49 -13.73 15.70 -8.74
N GLN A 50 -12.69 14.84 -8.74
CA GLN A 50 -12.81 13.50 -9.29
C GLN A 50 -13.53 12.55 -8.32
N PRO A 51 -14.32 11.61 -8.83
CA PRO A 51 -15.01 10.66 -7.97
C PRO A 51 -14.03 9.67 -7.34
N ALA A 52 -14.37 9.16 -6.15
CA ALA A 52 -13.50 8.26 -5.39
C ALA A 52 -13.14 6.96 -6.13
N SER A 53 -13.94 6.57 -7.12
CA SER A 53 -13.67 5.44 -8.01
C SER A 53 -12.45 5.65 -8.92
N VAL A 54 -12.05 6.90 -9.18
CA VAL A 54 -10.89 7.24 -10.02
C VAL A 54 -9.58 6.79 -9.39
N LEU A 55 -9.48 6.81 -8.05
CA LEU A 55 -8.25 6.45 -7.35
C LEU A 55 -7.70 5.10 -7.83
N ARG A 56 -8.59 4.13 -8.03
CA ARG A 56 -8.20 2.80 -8.50
C ARG A 56 -7.56 2.84 -9.89
N LYS A 57 -8.18 3.53 -10.83
CA LYS A 57 -7.67 3.67 -12.20
C LYS A 57 -6.28 4.31 -12.21
N VAL A 58 -6.06 5.25 -11.30
CA VAL A 58 -4.78 5.94 -11.15
C VAL A 58 -3.73 5.02 -10.51
N LEU A 59 -4.07 4.29 -9.44
CA LEU A 59 -3.18 3.32 -8.78
C LEU A 59 -2.77 2.17 -9.70
N ASP A 60 -3.64 1.78 -10.63
CA ASP A 60 -3.37 0.76 -11.65
C ASP A 60 -2.61 1.30 -12.86
N GLY A 61 -2.46 2.63 -12.98
CA GLY A 61 -1.77 3.27 -14.11
C GLY A 61 -2.63 3.44 -15.36
N TYR A 62 -3.94 3.17 -15.30
CA TYR A 62 -4.88 3.46 -16.40
C TYR A 62 -5.10 4.97 -16.60
N LEU A 63 -4.96 5.75 -15.53
CA LEU A 63 -5.03 7.20 -15.57
C LEU A 63 -3.77 7.80 -14.97
N SER A 64 -3.26 8.85 -15.60
CA SER A 64 -2.15 9.62 -15.06
C SER A 64 -2.65 10.58 -13.98
N ALA A 65 -1.98 10.64 -12.84
CA ALA A 65 -2.24 11.67 -11.83
C ALA A 65 -1.64 13.04 -12.22
N GLY A 66 -0.97 13.16 -13.37
CA GLY A 66 -0.21 14.33 -13.78
C GLY A 66 1.31 14.08 -13.81
N ALA A 67 2.04 14.92 -14.55
CA ALA A 67 3.49 14.80 -14.69
C ALA A 67 4.20 14.90 -13.33
N GLY A 68 5.24 14.10 -13.13
CA GLY A 68 6.09 14.14 -11.92
C GLY A 68 5.55 13.42 -10.68
N ARG A 69 4.34 12.85 -10.71
CA ARG A 69 3.68 12.26 -9.51
C ARG A 69 3.85 10.75 -9.34
N ALA A 70 4.73 10.14 -10.14
CA ALA A 70 4.93 8.69 -10.14
C ALA A 70 5.47 8.16 -8.80
N THR A 71 6.25 8.97 -8.09
CA THR A 71 6.79 8.61 -6.77
C THR A 71 5.70 8.61 -5.71
N GLN A 72 4.89 9.67 -5.63
CA GLN A 72 3.77 9.75 -4.68
C GLN A 72 2.75 8.64 -4.92
N LEU A 73 2.42 8.34 -6.18
CA LEU A 73 1.54 7.21 -6.52
C LEU A 73 2.08 5.87 -6.06
N ARG A 74 3.38 5.66 -6.20
CA ARG A 74 4.05 4.43 -5.74
C ARG A 74 4.02 4.32 -4.22
N ASN A 75 4.27 5.42 -3.52
CA ASN A 75 4.22 5.47 -2.06
C ASN A 75 2.79 5.24 -1.55
N LEU A 76 1.80 5.91 -2.14
CA LEU A 76 0.39 5.71 -1.86
C LEU A 76 -0.03 4.25 -2.04
N ARG A 77 0.26 3.66 -3.21
CA ARG A 77 -0.09 2.25 -3.49
C ARG A 77 0.50 1.30 -2.46
N ARG A 78 1.72 1.57 -1.98
CA ARG A 78 2.40 0.75 -0.97
C ARG A 78 1.75 0.90 0.40
N ARG A 79 1.49 2.14 0.84
CA ARG A 79 0.95 2.46 2.17
C ARG A 79 -0.52 2.07 2.33
N MET A 80 -1.31 2.15 1.25
CA MET A 80 -2.68 1.65 1.24
C MET A 80 -2.75 0.11 1.31
N GLY A 81 -1.70 -0.61 0.94
CA GLY A 81 -1.65 -2.08 1.08
C GLY A 81 -2.89 -2.79 0.49
N PRO A 82 -3.58 -3.65 1.26
CA PRO A 82 -4.80 -4.33 0.81
C PRO A 82 -5.97 -3.38 0.48
N THR A 83 -6.06 -2.21 1.13
CA THR A 83 -7.11 -1.21 0.94
C THR A 83 -7.14 -0.66 -0.48
N ALA A 84 -6.00 -0.67 -1.19
CA ALA A 84 -5.90 -0.25 -2.60
C ALA A 84 -6.62 -1.18 -3.59
N ARG A 85 -7.09 -2.36 -3.18
CA ARG A 85 -7.75 -3.33 -4.07
C ARG A 85 -9.17 -2.88 -4.43
N SER A 86 -9.59 -3.13 -5.67
CA SER A 86 -10.82 -2.59 -6.30
C SER A 86 -12.13 -2.85 -5.54
N GLY A 87 -12.24 -3.96 -4.81
CA GLY A 87 -13.40 -4.22 -3.94
C GLY A 87 -13.26 -3.64 -2.54
N GLN A 88 -12.05 -3.71 -1.98
CA GLN A 88 -11.77 -3.25 -0.62
C GLN A 88 -11.90 -1.74 -0.48
N TRP A 89 -11.42 -0.98 -1.47
CA TRP A 89 -11.52 0.48 -1.45
C TRP A 89 -12.96 0.96 -1.26
N ARG A 90 -13.90 0.43 -2.04
CA ARG A 90 -15.32 0.80 -1.94
C ARG A 90 -15.94 0.35 -0.61
N ILE A 91 -15.59 -0.83 -0.11
CA ILE A 91 -16.07 -1.34 1.18
C ILE A 91 -15.59 -0.39 2.29
N ARG A 92 -14.28 -0.12 2.35
CA ARG A 92 -13.68 0.76 3.36
C ARG A 92 -14.20 2.19 3.29
N LEU A 93 -14.51 2.72 2.10
CA LEU A 93 -15.14 4.03 2.00
C LEU A 93 -16.57 4.06 2.56
N ASN A 94 -17.34 2.97 2.44
CA ASN A 94 -18.66 2.90 3.05
C ASN A 94 -18.56 2.80 4.58
N GLU A 95 -17.62 2.02 5.09
CA GLU A 95 -17.31 1.94 6.53
C GLU A 95 -16.82 3.29 7.07
N TYR A 96 -15.96 3.99 6.33
CA TYR A 96 -15.53 5.35 6.65
C TYR A 96 -16.72 6.33 6.73
N CYS A 97 -17.72 6.20 5.86
CA CYS A 97 -18.93 7.01 5.94
C CYS A 97 -19.81 6.70 7.17
N GLN A 98 -19.58 5.59 7.88
CA GLN A 98 -20.26 5.28 9.14
C GLN A 98 -19.55 5.89 10.35
N VAL A 99 -18.27 6.23 10.24
CA VAL A 99 -17.52 6.93 11.29
C VAL A 99 -18.15 8.31 11.53
N PRO A 100 -18.30 8.74 12.81
CA PRO A 100 -18.86 10.05 13.16
C PRO A 100 -18.20 11.20 12.41
N GLU A 101 -19.02 12.11 11.91
CA GLU A 101 -18.55 13.09 10.92
C GLU A 101 -17.50 14.06 11.44
N HIS A 102 -17.47 14.32 12.76
CA HIS A 102 -16.50 15.21 13.40
C HIS A 102 -15.09 14.62 13.45
N LEU A 103 -14.96 13.29 13.33
CA LEU A 103 -13.67 12.59 13.30
C LEU A 103 -13.07 12.53 11.89
N ARG A 104 -13.90 12.62 10.87
CA ARG A 104 -13.53 12.49 9.46
C ARG A 104 -12.91 13.78 8.94
N LEU A 105 -11.78 13.67 8.24
CA LEU A 105 -11.16 14.80 7.56
C LEU A 105 -11.89 15.15 6.24
N PHE A 106 -12.49 14.14 5.63
CA PHE A 106 -13.22 14.25 4.36
C PHE A 106 -14.68 13.86 4.52
N GLU A 107 -15.54 14.57 3.82
CA GLU A 107 -16.97 14.28 3.73
C GLU A 107 -17.41 14.09 2.28
N LEU A 108 -18.52 13.38 2.10
CA LEU A 108 -19.17 13.30 0.80
C LEU A 108 -19.74 14.67 0.45
N ASP A 109 -19.54 15.10 -0.80
CA ASP A 109 -20.02 16.41 -1.27
C ASP A 109 -21.56 16.50 -1.26
N SER A 110 -22.24 15.35 -1.39
CA SER A 110 -23.69 15.25 -1.24
C SER A 110 -24.09 15.00 0.21
N LEU A 111 -24.71 16.00 0.84
CA LEU A 111 -25.18 15.99 2.23
C LEU A 111 -26.22 14.89 2.54
N THR A 112 -26.88 14.33 1.52
CA THR A 112 -27.89 13.26 1.68
C THR A 112 -27.34 11.86 1.43
N ALA A 113 -26.10 11.73 0.92
CA ALA A 113 -25.52 10.45 0.57
C ALA A 113 -24.93 9.75 1.80
N ARG A 114 -25.64 8.75 2.34
CA ARG A 114 -25.12 7.85 3.39
C ARG A 114 -24.26 6.70 2.86
N ARG A 115 -24.14 6.58 1.53
CA ARG A 115 -23.45 5.48 0.86
C ARG A 115 -22.65 5.98 -0.33
N VAL A 116 -21.52 5.34 -0.56
CA VAL A 116 -20.64 5.63 -1.70
C VAL A 116 -21.17 4.92 -2.94
N VAL A 117 -21.56 5.73 -3.92
CA VAL A 117 -22.06 5.33 -5.24
C VAL A 117 -21.01 5.63 -6.31
N PRO A 118 -21.11 5.00 -7.51
CA PRO A 118 -20.29 5.42 -8.63
C PRO A 118 -20.53 6.91 -8.93
N GLY A 119 -19.49 7.74 -8.85
CA GLY A 119 -19.60 9.19 -9.00
C GLY A 119 -19.54 9.98 -7.69
N SER A 120 -19.52 9.33 -6.53
CA SER A 120 -19.32 10.02 -5.24
C SER A 120 -17.99 10.78 -5.20
N VAL A 121 -18.07 12.08 -4.96
CA VAL A 121 -16.94 12.99 -4.75
C VAL A 121 -16.81 13.28 -3.25
N PHE A 122 -15.58 13.34 -2.77
CA PHE A 122 -15.26 13.75 -1.40
C PHE A 122 -14.61 15.12 -1.41
N ARG A 123 -14.91 15.92 -0.39
CA ARG A 123 -14.30 17.23 -0.15
C ARG A 123 -13.63 17.27 1.23
N ALA A 124 -12.58 18.08 1.34
CA ALA A 124 -11.96 18.36 2.63
C ALA A 124 -12.94 19.18 3.47
N ARG A 125 -13.21 18.71 4.69
CA ARG A 125 -13.96 19.43 5.71
C ARG A 125 -13.02 20.08 6.73
N GLY A 126 -11.85 19.48 6.92
CA GLY A 126 -11.04 19.67 8.11
C GLY A 126 -11.54 18.78 9.25
N SER A 127 -10.69 18.52 10.25
CA SER A 127 -11.12 17.83 11.45
C SER A 127 -10.76 18.60 12.71
N ALA A 128 -11.64 18.50 13.70
CA ALA A 128 -11.42 19.03 15.04
C ALA A 128 -10.48 18.15 15.90
N VAL A 129 -10.12 16.96 15.40
CA VAL A 129 -9.37 15.94 16.17
C VAL A 129 -8.15 15.50 15.37
N LEU A 130 -7.02 15.23 16.05
CA LEU A 130 -5.73 14.88 15.42
C LEU A 130 -5.30 15.93 14.36
N PRO A 131 -4.91 17.15 14.77
CA PRO A 131 -4.67 18.27 13.86
C PRO A 131 -3.48 18.04 12.90
N GLU A 132 -2.55 17.16 13.24
CA GLU A 132 -1.35 16.90 12.44
C GLU A 132 -1.57 15.88 11.32
N ARG A 133 -2.81 15.40 11.10
CA ARG A 133 -3.13 14.37 10.10
C ARG A 133 -2.72 14.75 8.69
N GLU A 134 -3.06 15.96 8.25
CA GLU A 134 -2.74 16.42 6.89
C GLU A 134 -1.24 16.44 6.64
N GLN A 135 -0.45 16.91 7.61
CA GLN A 135 1.00 16.91 7.52
C GLN A 135 1.54 15.49 7.42
N VAL A 136 1.06 14.58 8.27
CA VAL A 136 1.45 13.16 8.23
C VAL A 136 1.09 12.53 6.88
N TYR A 137 -0.03 12.89 6.25
CA TYR A 137 -0.39 12.40 4.92
C TYR A 137 0.50 12.95 3.83
N GLN A 138 0.88 14.23 3.91
CA GLN A 138 1.81 14.83 2.98
C GLN A 138 3.19 14.15 3.06
N ASP A 139 3.74 14.04 4.27
CA ASP A 139 5.00 13.33 4.53
C ASP A 139 4.89 11.88 4.06
N ALA A 140 3.72 11.26 4.24
CA ALA A 140 3.50 9.90 3.79
C ALA A 140 3.53 9.73 2.26
N LEU A 141 3.14 10.74 1.50
CA LEU A 141 3.21 10.68 0.05
C LEU A 141 4.62 10.95 -0.47
N ASP A 142 5.37 11.82 0.21
CA ASP A 142 6.70 12.24 -0.23
C ASP A 142 7.80 11.26 0.22
N ASP A 143 7.70 10.72 1.44
CA ASP A 143 8.73 9.84 2.00
C ASP A 143 8.76 8.47 1.33
N ALA A 144 9.96 8.06 0.92
CA ALA A 144 10.20 6.72 0.42
C ALA A 144 9.94 5.69 1.53
N VAL A 145 9.09 4.69 1.24
CA VAL A 145 8.80 3.60 2.19
C VAL A 145 10.08 2.82 2.49
N ALA A 146 10.54 2.90 3.74
CA ALA A 146 11.73 2.24 4.23
C ALA A 146 11.66 0.71 4.03
N TYR A 147 12.79 0.12 3.67
CA TYR A 147 12.93 -1.33 3.65
C TYR A 147 13.24 -1.81 5.06
N GLN A 148 12.37 -2.63 5.63
CA GLN A 148 12.76 -3.42 6.78
C GLN A 148 13.43 -4.72 6.30
N SER A 149 14.69 -4.90 6.68
CA SER A 149 15.33 -6.21 6.69
C SER A 149 14.69 -7.03 7.80
N LYS A 150 13.56 -7.67 7.50
CA LYS A 150 13.01 -8.69 8.39
C LYS A 150 14.09 -9.76 8.55
N VAL A 151 14.59 -9.95 9.78
CA VAL A 151 15.51 -11.05 10.11
C VAL A 151 14.83 -12.32 9.61
N MET A 152 15.40 -12.90 8.56
CA MET A 152 14.94 -14.17 8.06
C MET A 152 15.28 -15.17 9.16
N ARG A 153 14.30 -15.94 9.64
CA ARG A 153 14.61 -17.01 10.61
C ARG A 153 15.73 -17.85 10.00
N SER A 154 16.77 -18.09 10.77
CA SER A 154 17.85 -18.97 10.34
C SER A 154 17.26 -20.30 9.87
N PRO A 155 17.78 -20.90 8.79
CA PRO A 155 17.39 -22.23 8.38
C PRO A 155 17.42 -23.20 9.58
N ALA A 156 16.46 -24.12 9.62
CA ALA A 156 16.47 -25.14 10.65
C ALA A 156 17.63 -26.10 10.38
N PRO A 157 18.44 -26.49 11.40
CA PRO A 157 19.59 -27.37 11.20
C PRO A 157 19.21 -28.71 10.58
N ALA A 158 20.13 -29.32 9.85
CA ALA A 158 19.97 -30.68 9.35
C ALA A 158 19.65 -31.66 10.50
N GLY A 159 18.74 -32.59 10.27
CA GLY A 159 18.29 -33.56 11.28
C GLY A 159 17.31 -33.00 12.33
N SER A 160 17.06 -31.68 12.37
CA SER A 160 16.16 -31.07 13.36
C SER A 160 14.68 -31.31 13.06
N GLN A 161 13.86 -31.27 14.10
CA GLN A 161 12.40 -31.41 14.00
C GLN A 161 11.76 -30.03 14.04
N VAL A 162 11.10 -29.64 12.96
CA VAL A 162 10.37 -28.37 12.85
C VAL A 162 8.87 -28.59 12.92
N TRP A 163 8.18 -27.64 13.52
CA TRP A 163 6.73 -27.63 13.63
C TRP A 163 6.19 -26.37 12.95
N PHE A 164 5.09 -26.52 12.22
CA PHE A 164 4.40 -25.39 11.61
C PHE A 164 2.89 -25.58 11.67
N THR A 165 2.18 -24.48 11.85
CA THR A 165 0.72 -24.47 11.86
C THR A 165 0.18 -24.40 10.43
N ARG A 166 -0.71 -25.32 10.09
CA ARG A 166 -1.42 -25.35 8.81
C ARG A 166 -2.58 -24.36 8.82
N LYS A 167 -3.16 -24.09 7.65
CA LYS A 167 -4.31 -23.17 7.49
C LYS A 167 -5.55 -23.60 8.30
N ASP A 168 -5.67 -24.89 8.58
CA ASP A 168 -6.73 -25.49 9.40
C ASP A 168 -6.42 -25.45 10.91
N GLN A 169 -5.38 -24.71 11.32
CA GLN A 169 -4.88 -24.61 12.69
C GLN A 169 -4.26 -25.89 13.26
N SER A 170 -4.17 -26.97 12.49
CA SER A 170 -3.44 -28.16 12.92
C SER A 170 -1.93 -27.92 12.93
N VAL A 171 -1.24 -28.55 13.87
CA VAL A 171 0.23 -28.51 13.94
C VAL A 171 0.79 -29.70 13.18
N ALA A 172 1.62 -29.43 12.18
CA ALA A 172 2.35 -30.46 11.44
C ALA A 172 3.82 -30.44 11.83
N THR A 173 4.38 -31.64 11.92
CA THR A 173 5.77 -31.84 12.30
C THR A 173 6.54 -32.44 11.12
N LEU A 174 7.64 -31.80 10.76
CA LEU A 174 8.54 -32.24 9.69
C LEU A 174 9.93 -32.43 10.29
N ARG A 175 10.56 -33.56 9.98
CA ARG A 175 11.98 -33.75 10.28
C ARG A 175 12.79 -33.29 9.07
N VAL A 176 13.71 -32.35 9.28
CA VAL A 176 14.68 -31.95 8.26
C VAL A 176 15.61 -33.14 8.04
N PRO A 177 15.72 -33.67 6.80
CA PRO A 177 16.66 -34.73 6.52
C PRO A 177 18.10 -34.35 6.88
N ASP A 178 18.86 -35.32 7.34
CA ASP A 178 20.25 -35.18 7.79
C ASP A 178 21.26 -35.03 6.64
N TRP A 179 20.88 -35.41 5.43
CA TRP A 179 21.68 -35.25 4.21
C TRP A 179 21.54 -33.87 3.54
N ILE A 180 20.68 -32.99 4.06
CA ILE A 180 20.59 -31.62 3.54
C ILE A 180 21.75 -30.82 4.11
N GLU A 181 22.64 -30.34 3.23
CA GLU A 181 23.68 -29.40 3.61
C GLU A 181 23.04 -28.13 4.17
N ASP A 182 23.54 -27.68 5.33
CA ASP A 182 23.11 -26.42 5.92
C ASP A 182 23.55 -25.30 4.98
N GLY A 183 22.59 -24.80 4.19
CA GLY A 183 22.80 -23.67 3.32
C GLY A 183 23.00 -22.47 4.22
N GLY A 184 24.26 -22.21 4.59
CA GLY A 184 24.66 -21.24 5.60
C GLY A 184 24.00 -19.87 5.43
N GLU A 185 24.13 -19.03 6.45
CA GLU A 185 23.37 -17.79 6.57
C GLU A 185 23.31 -17.03 5.22
N PRO A 186 22.10 -16.89 4.63
CA PRO A 186 21.98 -16.35 3.29
C PRO A 186 22.54 -14.94 3.29
N ALA A 187 23.52 -14.68 2.41
CA ALA A 187 24.22 -13.41 2.35
C ALA A 187 23.22 -12.25 2.42
N ALA A 188 23.42 -11.38 3.42
CA ALA A 188 22.55 -10.23 3.62
C ALA A 188 22.51 -9.40 2.34
N LEU A 189 21.35 -9.40 1.66
CA LEU A 189 21.16 -8.60 0.47
C LEU A 189 21.23 -7.12 0.86
N HIS A 190 22.34 -6.46 0.55
CA HIS A 190 22.48 -5.02 0.74
C HIS A 190 21.39 -4.29 -0.04
N VAL A 191 20.69 -3.38 0.65
CA VAL A 191 19.71 -2.50 0.04
C VAL A 191 20.44 -1.60 -0.95
N ARG A 192 20.30 -1.87 -2.25
CA ARG A 192 20.73 -0.93 -3.29
C ARG A 192 19.69 0.19 -3.39
N GLU A 193 20.09 1.40 -3.04
CA GLU A 193 19.26 2.61 -3.17
C GLU A 193 18.85 2.88 -4.62
N GLN A 194 19.70 2.48 -5.58
CA GLN A 194 19.42 2.59 -7.01
C GLN A 194 19.69 1.28 -7.75
N ARG A 195 18.78 0.97 -8.68
CA ARG A 195 18.90 -0.14 -9.60
C ARG A 195 19.35 0.42 -10.96
N THR A 196 20.66 0.48 -11.19
CA THR A 196 21.20 0.72 -12.54
C THR A 196 20.88 -0.50 -13.39
N ARG A 197 19.86 -0.37 -14.27
CA ARG A 197 19.69 -1.32 -15.37
C ARG A 197 20.72 -0.95 -16.44
N ARG A 198 21.51 -1.93 -16.87
CA ARG A 198 22.23 -1.79 -18.13
C ARG A 198 21.17 -1.55 -19.22
N PRO A 199 21.36 -0.56 -20.11
CA PRO A 199 20.48 -0.40 -21.27
C PRO A 199 20.43 -1.73 -22.03
N PHE A 200 19.24 -2.07 -22.55
CA PHE A 200 19.13 -3.21 -23.44
C PHE A 200 20.07 -2.97 -24.63
N PRO A 201 20.84 -3.97 -25.08
CA PRO A 201 21.60 -3.84 -26.30
C PRO A 201 20.62 -3.49 -27.44
N PRO A 202 21.00 -2.57 -28.36
CA PRO A 202 20.16 -2.26 -29.50
C PRO A 202 19.91 -3.54 -30.28
N VAL A 203 18.64 -3.89 -30.47
CA VAL A 203 18.26 -4.92 -31.44
C VAL A 203 18.41 -4.25 -32.81
N THR A 204 19.60 -4.31 -33.40
CA THR A 204 19.79 -3.96 -34.80
C THR A 204 19.05 -5.00 -35.64
N GLY A 205 18.00 -4.57 -36.34
CA GLY A 205 17.22 -5.37 -37.27
C GLY A 205 17.97 -5.69 -38.56
N GLU A 206 19.22 -6.14 -38.46
CA GLU A 206 20.00 -6.63 -39.60
C GLU A 206 19.94 -8.15 -39.60
N GLY A 207 18.96 -8.67 -40.33
CA GLY A 207 18.77 -10.12 -40.49
C GLY A 207 17.52 -10.52 -41.29
N LEU A 208 16.67 -9.58 -41.70
CA LEU A 208 15.45 -9.86 -42.48
C LEU A 208 15.38 -9.03 -43.76
N TYR A 209 16.44 -9.02 -44.57
CA TYR A 209 16.32 -8.73 -46.00
C TYR A 209 17.31 -9.63 -46.74
N GLY A 210 16.88 -10.88 -46.97
CA GLY A 210 17.49 -11.74 -47.97
C GLY A 210 17.05 -11.24 -49.35
N ASP A 211 18.02 -10.77 -50.12
CA ASP A 211 17.91 -10.44 -51.53
C ASP A 211 17.16 -11.52 -52.31
N ARG A 212 16.05 -11.13 -52.94
CA ARG A 212 15.61 -11.71 -54.21
C ARG A 212 15.40 -10.60 -55.20
N CYS A 213 16.50 -10.20 -55.84
CA CYS A 213 16.45 -9.47 -57.10
C CYS A 213 16.06 -10.45 -58.22
N ILE A 214 15.14 -9.96 -59.02
CA ILE A 214 14.61 -10.53 -60.26
C ILE A 214 15.73 -10.49 -61.31
N SER A 215 15.87 -11.56 -62.08
CA SER A 215 16.44 -11.57 -63.44
C SER A 215 15.60 -12.51 -64.27
#